data_AF-A0A9Q5Z924-F1
#
_entry.id   AF-A0A9Q5Z924-F1
#
_cell.length_a   1.000
_cell.length_b   1.000
_cell.length_c   1.000
_cell.angle_alpha   90.00
_cell.angle_beta   90.00
_cell.angle_gamma   90.00
#
_symmetry.space_group_name_H-M   'P 1'
#
loop_
_entity.id
_entity.type
_entity.pdbx_description
1 polymer ?
#
loop_
_entity_poly.entity_id
_entity_poly.type
_entity_poly.pdbx_seq_one_letter_code
_entity_poly.pdbx_strand_id
1 'polypeptide(L)' 'MINEILGLQIITTPGMSLEECSYLIKQLECANLAKIQFAQGKLSLEDFCDILELCGVNVDEYLLQVEANLTTAGIL' A
#
# COMPACT_ATOMS: atom_id res chain seq x y z
N MET A 1 6.49 13.68 2.64
CA MET A 1 7.65 12.78 2.51
C MET A 1 7.29 11.31 2.66
N ILE A 2 7.26 10.69 3.86
CA ILE A 2 7.09 9.21 3.91
C ILE A 2 5.71 8.73 3.42
N ASN A 3 4.65 9.50 3.67
CA ASN A 3 3.29 9.19 3.21
C ASN A 3 3.12 9.29 1.68
N GLU A 4 3.98 10.05 1.00
CA GLU A 4 3.98 10.19 -0.45
C GLU A 4 4.75 9.05 -1.11
N ILE A 5 5.79 8.55 -0.44
CA ILE A 5 6.60 7.41 -0.89
C ILE A 5 5.81 6.10 -0.78
N LEU A 6 5.07 5.94 0.31
CA LEU A 6 4.21 4.77 0.61
C LEU A 6 2.79 4.93 0.05
N GLY A 7 2.64 5.60 -1.09
CA GLY A 7 1.34 5.81 -1.73
C GLY A 7 0.69 4.48 -2.12
N LEU A 8 -0.61 4.34 -1.85
CA LEU A 8 -1.40 3.16 -2.23
C LEU A 8 -2.57 3.62 -3.08
N GLN A 9 -2.88 2.86 -4.14
CA GLN A 9 -3.97 3.17 -5.05
C GLN A 9 -4.72 1.90 -5.47
N ILE A 10 -6.01 2.05 -5.76
CA ILE A 10 -6.81 0.99 -6.38
C ILE A 10 -6.56 1.02 -7.89
N ILE A 11 -6.29 -0.14 -8.46
CA ILE A 11 -6.29 -0.35 -9.91
C ILE A 11 -7.67 -0.86 -10.28
N THR A 12 -8.47 -0.05 -10.98
CA THR A 12 -9.80 -0.45 -11.46
C THR A 12 -9.71 -1.03 -12.87
N THR A 13 -10.57 -1.98 -13.19
CA THR A 13 -10.72 -2.54 -14.54
C THR A 13 -12.12 -2.27 -15.09
N PRO A 14 -12.30 -2.14 -16.42
CA PRO A 14 -13.62 -2.00 -17.01
C PRO A 14 -14.48 -3.25 -16.77
N GLY A 15 -15.72 -3.06 -16.34
CA GLY A 15 -16.68 -4.15 -16.13
C GLY A 15 -16.76 -4.71 -14.72
N MET A 16 -16.08 -4.10 -13.74
CA MET A 16 -16.18 -4.50 -12.34
C MET A 16 -17.59 -4.29 -11.78
N SER A 17 -18.04 -5.25 -11.00
CA SER A 17 -19.26 -5.20 -10.23
C SER A 17 -19.14 -4.23 -9.05
N LEU A 18 -20.28 -3.78 -8.51
CA LEU A 18 -20.33 -2.95 -7.31
C LEU A 18 -19.74 -3.67 -6.09
N GLU A 19 -19.84 -5.00 -6.03
CA GLU A 19 -19.28 -5.81 -4.96
C GLU A 19 -17.76 -5.83 -5.01
N GLU A 20 -17.18 -6.04 -6.20
CA GLU A 20 -15.72 -5.99 -6.41
C GLU A 20 -15.16 -4.60 -6.10
N CYS A 21 -15.82 -3.54 -6.56
CA CYS A 21 -15.46 -2.17 -6.21
C CYS A 21 -15.51 -1.94 -4.70
N SER A 22 -16.56 -2.42 -4.02
CA SER A 22 -16.70 -2.29 -2.57
C SER A 22 -15.62 -3.07 -1.81
N TYR A 23 -15.20 -4.22 -2.33
CA TYR A 23 -14.12 -5.01 -1.76
C TYR A 23 -12.76 -4.30 -1.90
N LEU A 24 -12.45 -3.78 -3.10
CA LEU A 24 -11.23 -3.01 -3.35
C LEU A 24 -11.13 -1.76 -2.48
N ILE A 25 -12.26 -1.06 -2.25
CA ILE A 25 -12.31 0.09 -1.34
C ILE A 25 -11.89 -0.33 0.07
N LYS A 26 -12.45 -1.42 0.60
CA LYS A 26 -12.09 -1.92 1.94
C LYS A 26 -10.62 -2.34 2.03
N GLN A 27 -10.09 -2.98 0.99
CA GLN A 27 -8.67 -3.33 0.94
C GLN A 27 -7.79 -2.09 0.98
N LEU A 28 -8.12 -1.05 0.20
CA LEU A 28 -7.38 0.21 0.21
C LEU A 28 -7.47 0.93 1.56
N GLU A 29 -8.65 0.93 2.20
CA GLU A 29 -8.82 1.49 3.54
C GLU A 29 -7.95 0.77 4.57
N CYS A 30 -7.95 -0.57 4.55
CA CYS A 30 -7.15 -1.39 5.44
C CYS A 30 -5.64 -1.15 5.25
N ALA A 31 -5.18 -1.17 3.99
CA ALA A 31 -3.79 -0.94 3.65
C ALA A 31 -3.33 0.49 4.04
N ASN A 32 -4.20 1.50 3.88
CA ASN A 32 -3.90 2.86 4.32
C ASN A 32 -3.84 2.98 5.85
N LEU A 33 -4.69 2.27 6.60
CA LEU A 33 -4.61 2.22 8.05
C LEU A 33 -3.29 1.58 8.51
N ALA A 34 -2.89 0.46 7.89
CA ALA A 34 -1.62 -0.20 8.16
C ALA A 34 -0.45 0.75 7.89
N LYS A 35 -0.47 1.48 6.77
CA LYS A 35 0.53 2.50 6.46
C LYS A 35 0.64 3.57 7.54
N ILE A 36 -0.49 4.09 8.03
CA ILE A 36 -0.49 5.13 9.08
C ILE A 36 0.14 4.57 10.36
N GLN A 37 -0.20 3.34 10.75
CA GLN A 37 0.35 2.71 11.95
C GLN A 37 1.85 2.41 11.81
N PHE A 38 2.29 1.95 10.63
CA PHE A 38 3.70 1.78 10.30
C PHE A 38 4.47 3.10 10.36
N ALA A 39 3.94 4.17 9.76
CA ALA A 39 4.55 5.49 9.79
C ALA A 39 4.64 6.08 11.22
N GLN A 40 3.78 5.63 12.14
CA GLN A 40 3.83 5.98 13.57
C GLN A 40 4.77 5.08 14.38
N GLY A 41 5.42 4.08 13.76
CA GLY A 41 6.28 3.11 14.43
C GLY A 41 5.52 2.09 15.31
N LYS A 42 4.21 1.92 15.07
CA LYS A 42 3.35 0.98 15.82
C LYS A 42 3.27 -0.42 15.19
N LEU A 43 3.65 -0.54 13.93
CA LEU A 43 3.80 -1.80 13.20
C LEU A 43 5.25 -1.96 12.81
N SER A 44 5.75 -3.20 12.86
CA SER A 44 7.02 -3.52 12.21
C SER A 44 6.87 -3.50 10.68
N LEU A 45 7.98 -3.50 9.95
CA LEU A 45 7.94 -3.61 8.49
C LEU A 45 7.35 -4.94 8.05
N GLU A 46 7.67 -6.02 8.77
CA GLU A 46 7.14 -7.37 8.53
C GLU A 46 5.62 -7.40 8.68
N ASP A 47 5.10 -6.90 9.81
CA ASP A 47 3.65 -6.84 10.04
C ASP A 47 2.94 -5.97 8.99
N PHE A 48 3.59 -4.89 8.54
CA PHE A 48 3.04 -4.02 7.50
C PHE A 48 2.96 -4.75 6.15
N CYS A 49 4.02 -5.43 5.74
CA CYS A 49 4.06 -6.24 4.53
C CYS A 49 3.02 -7.36 4.56
N ASP A 50 2.88 -8.06 5.68
CA ASP A 50 1.86 -9.11 5.84
C ASP A 50 0.44 -8.56 5.64
N ILE A 51 0.15 -7.37 6.19
CA ILE A 51 -1.17 -6.72 6.01
C ILE A 51 -1.38 -6.31 4.54
N LEU A 52 -0.34 -5.83 3.86
CA LEU A 52 -0.42 -5.48 2.44
C LEU A 52 -0.71 -6.72 1.57
N GLU A 53 -0.05 -7.85 1.84
CA GLU A 53 -0.32 -9.14 1.19
C GLU A 53 -1.77 -9.59 1.41
N LEU A 54 -2.28 -9.49 2.64
CA LEU A 54 -3.69 -9.79 2.95
C LEU A 54 -4.66 -8.87 2.21
N CYS A 55 -4.25 -7.63 1.92
CA CYS A 55 -5.02 -6.66 1.13
C CYS A 55 -4.86 -6.88 -0.39
N GLY A 56 -4.18 -7.94 -0.84
CA GLY A 56 -3.98 -8.26 -2.25
C GLY A 56 -2.96 -7.36 -2.96
N VAL A 57 -2.10 -6.68 -2.21
CA VAL A 57 -1.00 -5.89 -2.78
C VAL A 57 0.17 -6.84 -3.05
N ASN A 58 0.76 -6.74 -4.25
CA ASN A 58 2.02 -7.41 -4.55
C ASN A 58 3.15 -6.68 -3.82
N VAL A 59 3.60 -7.24 -2.69
CA VAL A 59 4.59 -6.60 -1.82
C VAL A 59 5.96 -6.46 -2.51
N ASP A 60 6.38 -7.43 -3.32
CA ASP A 60 7.64 -7.36 -4.04
C ASP A 60 7.67 -6.15 -5.00
N GLU A 61 6.64 -6.02 -5.84
CA GLU A 61 6.51 -4.87 -6.75
C GLU A 61 6.37 -3.55 -5.99
N TYR A 62 5.62 -3.56 -4.89
CA TYR A 62 5.43 -2.38 -4.05
C TYR A 62 6.75 -1.90 -3.45
N LEU A 63 7.57 -2.80 -2.88
CA LEU A 63 8.86 -2.45 -2.28
C LEU A 63 9.85 -1.91 -3.32
N LEU A 64 9.89 -2.50 -4.51
CA LEU A 64 10.70 -1.98 -5.63
C LEU A 64 10.27 -0.55 -6.01
N GLN A 65 8.96 -0.28 -6.05
CA GLN A 65 8.46 1.06 -6.34
C GLN A 65 8.79 2.05 -5.22
N VAL A 66 8.71 1.62 -3.95
CA VAL A 66 9.11 2.43 -2.80
C VAL A 66 10.60 2.80 -2.87
N GLU A 67 11.47 1.86 -3.23
CA GLU A 67 12.91 2.09 -3.42
C GLU A 67 13.18 3.09 -4.55
N ALA A 68 12.49 2.96 -5.68
CA ALA A 68 12.57 3.91 -6.78
C ALA A 68 12.11 5.32 -6.37
N ASN A 69 11.04 5.41 -5.57
CA ASN A 69 10.53 6.67 -5.03
C ASN A 69 11.52 7.31 -4.06
N LEU A 70 12.16 6.51 -3.19
CA LEU A 70 13.20 6.97 -2.26
C LEU A 70 14.42 7.52 -3.00
N THR A 71 14.86 6.82 -4.05
CA THR A 71 15.98 7.22 -4.91
C THR A 71 15.67 8.55 -5.62
N THR A 72 14.47 8.68 -6.17
CA THR A 72 14.01 9.90 -6.84
C THR A 72 13.92 11.08 -5.88
N ALA A 73 13.54 10.83 -4.63
CA ALA A 73 13.49 11.84 -3.58
C ALA A 73 14.88 12.24 -3.03
N GLY A 74 15.96 11.55 -3.45
CA GLY A 74 17.34 11.77 -2.99
C GLY A 74 17.57 11.36 -1.53
N ILE A 75 16.76 10.41 -1.03
CA ILE A 75 16.85 9.89 0.35
C ILE A 75 17.74 8.65 0.39
N LEU A 76 17.70 7.85 -0.69
CA LEU A 76 18.54 6.68 -0.96
C LEU A 76 19.44 6.98 -2.15
#